data_AF-A0A355BD55-F1
#
_entry.id   AF-A0A355BD55-F1
#
_cell.length_a   1.000
_cell.length_b   1.000
_cell.length_c   1.000
_cell.angle_alpha   90.00
_cell.angle_beta   90.00
_cell.angle_gamma   90.00
#
_symmetry.space_group_name_H-M   'P 1'
#
loop_
_entity.id
_entity.type
_entity.pdbx_description
1 polymer ?
#
loop_
_entity_poly.entity_id
_entity_poly.type
_entity_poly.pdbx_seq_one_letter_code
_entity_poly.pdbx_strand_id
1 'polypeptide(L)' 'PTMIEQNWLESYATVEGISKILFQMDSRTNFRSKIQFAIEELNKFYDFFEYEFRLFFEELIVYVSNKLKQIH' A
#
# COMPACT_ATOMS: atom_id res chain seq x y z
N PRO A 1 11.34 9.93 -15.01
CA PRO A 1 12.20 8.72 -14.90
C PRO A 1 12.75 8.42 -13.49
N THR A 2 12.15 8.94 -12.41
CA THR A 2 12.79 8.91 -11.07
C THR A 2 12.46 7.68 -10.23
N MET A 3 11.35 6.99 -10.50
CA MET A 3 10.87 5.84 -9.70
C MET A 3 11.83 4.65 -9.75
N ILE A 4 12.30 4.31 -10.95
CA ILE A 4 13.19 3.16 -11.20
C ILE A 4 14.62 3.53 -10.80
N GLU A 5 15.08 4.73 -11.16
CA GLU A 5 16.41 5.24 -10.80
C GLU A 5 16.62 5.36 -9.28
N GLN A 6 15.57 5.67 -8.52
CA GLN A 6 15.62 5.77 -7.05
C GLN A 6 15.06 4.53 -6.34
N ASN A 7 14.81 3.43 -7.07
CA ASN A 7 14.29 2.18 -6.56
C ASN A 7 13.13 2.35 -5.56
N TRP A 8 12.09 3.10 -5.94
CA TRP A 8 10.97 3.39 -5.03
C TRP A 8 10.29 2.11 -4.54
N LEU A 9 10.30 1.05 -5.35
CA LEU A 9 9.82 -0.29 -4.99
C LEU A 9 10.49 -0.84 -3.72
N GLU A 10 11.80 -0.72 -3.60
CA GLU A 10 12.55 -1.10 -2.39
C GLU A 10 12.16 -0.25 -1.18
N SER A 11 11.87 1.04 -1.39
CA SER A 11 11.44 1.93 -0.30
C SER A 11 10.08 1.52 0.30
N TYR A 12 9.20 0.84 -0.45
CA TYR A 12 7.93 0.34 0.12
C TYR A 12 8.11 -0.84 1.07
N ALA A 13 9.29 -1.48 1.14
CA ALA A 13 9.53 -2.62 2.02
C ALA A 13 9.51 -2.25 3.51
N THR A 14 9.61 -0.96 3.84
CA THR A 14 9.65 -0.46 5.23
C THR A 14 8.64 0.66 5.44
N VAL A 15 8.10 0.75 6.64
CA VAL A 15 7.19 1.85 7.06
C VAL A 15 7.86 3.22 6.86
N GLU A 16 9.15 3.34 7.17
CA GLU A 16 9.90 4.58 7.00
C GLU A 16 10.08 4.97 5.53
N GLY A 17 10.35 4.00 4.66
CA GLY A 17 10.40 4.26 3.23
C GLY A 17 9.04 4.63 2.65
N ILE A 18 7.95 3.98 3.11
CA ILE A 18 6.57 4.39 2.77
C ILE A 18 6.32 5.84 3.21
N SER A 19 6.70 6.21 4.44
CA SER A 19 6.54 7.58 4.96
C SER A 19 7.25 8.62 4.07
N LYS A 20 8.49 8.34 3.68
CA LYS A 20 9.28 9.21 2.79
C LYS A 20 8.62 9.38 1.42
N ILE A 21 7.99 8.34 0.90
CA ILE A 21 7.28 8.39 -0.39
C ILE A 21 5.99 9.18 -0.27
N LEU A 22 5.20 8.95 0.79
CA LEU A 22 3.97 9.70 1.04
C LEU A 22 4.22 11.19 1.25
N PHE A 23 5.31 11.55 1.94
CA PHE A 23 5.74 12.95 2.07
C PHE A 23 6.08 13.59 0.72
N GLN A 24 6.84 12.87 -0.13
CA GLN A 24 7.15 13.33 -1.48
C GLN A 24 5.89 13.45 -2.35
N MET A 25 4.95 12.51 -2.23
CA MET A 25 3.67 12.55 -2.94
C MET A 25 2.81 13.74 -2.52
N ASP A 26 2.64 13.98 -1.21
CA ASP A 26 1.88 15.13 -0.68
C ASP A 26 2.42 16.46 -1.22
N SER A 27 3.75 16.58 -1.33
CA SER A 27 4.42 17.77 -1.86
C SER A 27 4.14 18.05 -3.33
N ARG A 28 3.80 16.99 -4.10
CA ARG A 28 3.57 17.05 -5.56
C ARG A 28 2.09 17.16 -5.91
N THR A 29 1.19 16.86 -4.96
CA THR A 29 -0.25 16.94 -5.18
C THR A 29 -0.77 18.36 -4.92
N ASN A 30 -1.48 18.95 -5.88
CA ASN A 30 -2.13 20.26 -5.72
C ASN A 30 -3.21 20.27 -4.62
N PHE A 31 -3.73 19.09 -4.27
CA PHE A 31 -4.66 18.90 -3.17
C PHE A 31 -3.89 18.47 -1.92
N ARG A 32 -3.95 19.28 -0.86
CA ARG A 32 -3.38 18.95 0.45
C ARG A 32 -4.24 17.91 1.15
N SER A 33 -4.17 16.65 0.70
CA SER A 33 -4.81 15.50 1.36
C SER A 33 -4.16 15.18 2.72
N LYS A 34 -3.00 15.79 3.02
CA LYS A 34 -2.21 15.54 4.22
C LYS A 34 -1.83 14.05 4.33
N ILE A 35 -1.58 13.41 3.18
CA ILE A 35 -1.31 11.97 3.11
C ILE A 35 -0.01 11.60 3.85
N GLN A 36 0.86 12.59 4.09
CA GLN A 36 2.01 12.49 4.98
C GLN A 36 1.67 11.99 6.41
N PHE A 37 0.44 12.19 6.90
CA PHE A 37 0.00 11.68 8.21
C PHE A 37 -0.61 10.28 8.15
N ALA A 38 -0.81 9.70 6.98
CA ALA A 38 -1.35 8.34 6.85
C ALA A 38 -0.45 7.30 7.52
N ILE A 39 0.84 7.61 7.72
CA ILE A 39 1.75 6.74 8.45
C ILE A 39 1.44 6.66 9.95
N GLU A 40 0.91 7.73 10.55
CA GLU A 40 0.52 7.73 11.96
C GLU A 40 -0.67 6.80 12.18
N GLU A 41 -1.63 6.86 11.26
CA GLU A 41 -2.79 5.97 11.25
C GLU A 41 -2.39 4.52 10.97
N LEU A 42 -1.51 4.29 9.99
CA LEU A 42 -0.97 2.96 9.69
C LEU A 42 -0.27 2.36 10.91
N ASN A 43 0.56 3.12 11.62
CA ASN A 43 1.23 2.63 12.83
C ASN A 43 0.25 2.36 13.97
N LYS A 44 -0.74 3.24 14.15
CA LYS A 44 -1.74 3.11 15.21
C LYS A 44 -2.64 1.89 15.02
N PHE A 45 -2.97 1.54 13.78
CA PHE A 45 -3.91 0.48 13.44
C PHE A 45 -3.27 -0.65 12.63
N TYR A 46 -1.94 -0.84 12.74
CA TYR A 46 -1.22 -1.79 11.90
C TYR A 46 -1.80 -3.21 12.00
N ASP A 47 -1.97 -3.72 13.23
CA ASP A 47 -2.51 -5.05 13.48
C ASP A 47 -3.94 -5.21 12.96
N PHE A 48 -4.74 -4.14 13.03
CA PHE A 48 -6.11 -4.14 12.50
C PHE A 48 -6.11 -4.21 10.98
N PHE A 49 -5.30 -3.39 10.31
CA PHE A 49 -5.16 -3.44 8.85
C PHE A 49 -4.57 -4.75 8.37
N GLU A 50 -3.60 -5.31 9.09
CA GLU A 50 -3.03 -6.62 8.77
C GLU A 50 -4.10 -7.73 8.87
N TYR A 51 -4.91 -7.72 9.93
CA TYR A 51 -6.02 -8.66 10.09
C TYR A 51 -7.02 -8.56 8.93
N GLU A 52 -7.53 -7.35 8.66
CA GLU A 52 -8.48 -7.11 7.56
C GLU A 52 -7.88 -7.48 6.20
N PHE A 53 -6.61 -7.18 5.98
CA PHE A 53 -5.89 -7.54 4.76
C PHE A 53 -5.85 -9.06 4.59
N ARG A 54 -5.48 -9.81 5.63
CA ARG A 54 -5.41 -11.28 5.57
C ARG A 54 -6.79 -11.88 5.29
N LEU A 55 -7.81 -11.39 5.99
CA LEU A 55 -9.19 -11.85 5.79
C LEU A 55 -9.66 -11.62 4.35
N PHE A 56 -9.48 -10.41 3.83
CA PHE A 56 -9.85 -10.09 2.44
C PHE A 56 -9.01 -10.89 1.42
N PHE A 57 -7.72 -11.06 1.67
CA PHE A 57 -6.83 -11.71 0.71
C PHE A 57 -7.15 -13.21 0.56
N GLU A 58 -7.59 -13.87 1.63
CA GLU A 58 -8.09 -15.24 1.56
C GLU A 58 -9.31 -15.35 0.63
N GLU A 59 -10.28 -14.43 0.78
CA GLU A 59 -11.45 -14.36 -0.11
C GLU A 59 -11.04 -14.10 -1.57
N LEU A 60 -10.07 -13.21 -1.78
CA LEU A 60 -9.54 -12.89 -3.10
C LEU A 60 -8.90 -14.12 -3.77
N ILE A 61 -8.11 -14.91 -3.03
CA ILE A 61 -7.50 -16.14 -3.55
C ILE A 61 -8.58 -17.12 -4.01
N VAL A 62 -9.63 -17.32 -3.21
CA VAL A 62 -10.76 -18.20 -3.57
C VAL A 62 -11.47 -17.68 -4.81
N TYR A 63 -11.76 -16.38 -4.86
CA TYR A 63 -12.40 -15.75 -6.01
C TYR A 63 -11.61 -15.95 -7.29
N VAL A 64 -10.31 -15.63 -7.28
CA VAL A 64 -9.43 -15.76 -8.45
C VAL A 64 -9.29 -17.23 -8.87
N SER A 65 -9.16 -18.14 -7.92
CA SER A 65 -9.09 -19.58 -8.20
C SER A 65 -10.35 -20.10 -8.89
N ASN A 66 -11.52 -19.64 -8.45
CA ASN A 66 -12.80 -19.97 -9.09
C ASN A 66 -12.91 -19.32 -10.47
N LYS A 67 -12.44 -18.08 -10.63
CA LYS A 67 -12.44 -17.39 -11.92
C LYS A 67 -11.55 -18.09 -12.95
N LEU A 68 -10.37 -18.56 -12.54
CA LEU A 68 -9.45 -19.31 -13.40
C LEU A 68 -10.07 -20.62 -13.92
N LYS A 69 -10.82 -21.32 -13.07
CA LYS A 69 -11.57 -22.54 -13.45
C LYS A 69 -12.71 -22.28 -14.45
N GLN A 70 -13.22 -21.05 -14.55
CA GLN A 70 -14.25 -20.68 -15.53
C GLN A 70 -13.67 -20.28 -16.89
N ILE A 71 -12.37 -20.00 -16.94
CA ILE A 71 -11.65 -19.59 -18.15
C ILE A 71 -11.11 -20.82 -18.91
N HIS A 72 -11.05 -21.98 -18.24
CA HIS A 72 -10.68 -23.28 -18.80
C HIS A 72 -11.92 -24.16 -18.91
#